data_AF-T0RVT4-F1
#
_entry.id   AF-T0RVT4-F1
#
_cell.length_a   1.000
_cell.length_b   1.000
_cell.length_c   1.000
_cell.angle_alpha   90.00
_cell.angle_beta   90.00
_cell.angle_gamma   90.00
#
_symmetry.space_group_name_H-M   'P 1'
#
loop_
_entity.id
_entity.type
_entity.pdbx_description
1 polymer ?
#
loop_
_entity_poly.entity_id
_entity_poly.type
_entity_poly.pdbx_seq_one_letter_code
_entity_poly.pdbx_strand_id
1 'polypeptide(L)'
;MKVWKKTLIISLSLLNINLTKAEPLEFQKIIFETEKLIPTIIEVEGVFDKNVQTIPFEYFQVAENLRQLDGLAKDNKELLTKVMAFNERCALNERSSKIVRALCLTHYGNAAKRQKKKVDWEKFPNDVKDLAKLILED
;
A
#
# COMPACT_ATOMS: atom_id res chain seq x y z
N MET A 1 19.49 50.04 48.17
CA MET A 1 19.17 48.60 48.33
C MET A 1 18.92 48.00 46.96
N LYS A 2 19.73 47.01 46.56
CA LYS A 2 19.66 46.32 45.26
C LYS A 2 18.77 45.09 45.41
N VAL A 3 17.66 45.00 44.69
CA VAL A 3 16.89 43.75 44.58
C VAL A 3 17.26 43.10 43.25
N TRP A 4 17.78 41.88 43.35
CA TRP A 4 18.30 41.10 42.23
C TRP A 4 17.21 40.34 41.48
N LYS A 5 17.45 40.21 40.17
CA LYS A 5 16.80 39.40 39.13
C LYS A 5 16.34 38.02 39.60
N LYS A 6 15.18 37.58 39.10
CA LYS A 6 14.96 36.21 38.61
C LYS A 6 14.13 36.24 37.33
N THR A 7 14.83 36.36 36.21
CA THR A 7 14.31 36.02 34.89
C THR A 7 14.18 34.50 34.85
N LEU A 8 12.95 34.00 34.73
CA LEU A 8 12.66 32.60 34.52
C LEU A 8 13.11 32.22 33.10
N ILE A 9 14.34 31.74 32.95
CA ILE A 9 14.76 31.07 31.72
C ILE A 9 14.09 29.70 31.76
N ILE A 10 12.95 29.58 31.07
CA ILE A 10 12.38 28.28 30.75
C ILE A 10 13.35 27.63 29.77
N SER A 11 14.14 26.70 30.28
CA SER A 11 15.01 25.84 29.50
C SER A 11 14.16 25.10 28.46
N LEU A 12 14.38 25.40 27.19
CA LEU A 12 13.82 24.71 26.00
C LEU A 12 14.37 23.27 25.86
N SER A 13 14.51 22.55 26.97
CA SER A 13 15.07 21.19 27.03
C SER A 13 13.99 20.10 27.12
N LEU A 14 12.72 20.47 27.09
CA LEU A 14 11.59 19.54 27.23
C LEU A 14 10.72 19.58 25.99
N LEU A 15 11.18 18.94 24.91
CA LEU A 15 10.33 18.30 23.89
C LEU A 15 11.21 17.66 22.80
N ASN A 16 12.20 16.85 23.20
CA ASN A 16 12.62 15.72 22.36
C ASN A 16 11.54 14.62 22.48
N ILE A 17 10.30 14.94 22.10
CA ILE A 17 9.41 13.91 21.60
C ILE A 17 10.01 13.55 20.27
N ASN A 18 10.64 12.37 20.22
CA ASN A 18 10.74 11.60 18.99
C ASN A 18 9.31 11.56 18.42
N LEU A 19 8.99 12.50 17.53
CA LEU A 19 7.91 12.37 16.58
C LEU A 19 8.33 11.22 15.67
N THR A 20 8.21 9.98 16.18
CA THR A 20 7.83 8.86 15.34
C THR A 20 6.59 9.38 14.61
N LYS A 21 6.77 9.82 13.37
CA LYS A 21 5.71 10.40 12.55
C LYS A 21 4.55 9.41 12.62
N ALA A 22 3.52 9.77 13.37
CA ALA A 22 2.29 9.00 13.35
C ALA A 22 1.91 8.88 11.87
N GLU A 23 1.72 7.64 11.43
CA GLU A 23 1.31 7.38 10.07
C GLU A 23 -0.01 8.12 9.82
N PRO A 24 -0.19 8.76 8.65
CA PRO A 24 -1.43 9.47 8.39
C PRO A 24 -2.61 8.52 8.60
N LEU A 25 -3.59 8.93 9.40
CA LEU A 25 -4.82 8.15 9.67
C LEU A 25 -5.50 7.68 8.37
N GLU A 26 -5.42 8.51 7.32
CA GLU A 26 -5.90 8.20 5.98
C GLU A 26 -5.17 7.01 5.33
N PHE A 27 -3.85 6.90 5.51
CA PHE A 27 -3.07 5.79 4.98
C PHE A 27 -3.45 4.46 5.64
N GLN A 28 -3.57 4.44 6.97
CA GLN A 28 -3.98 3.25 7.71
C GLN A 28 -5.40 2.80 7.34
N LYS A 29 -6.30 3.77 7.18
CA LYS A 29 -7.68 3.52 6.78
C LYS A 29 -7.74 2.86 5.40
N ILE A 30 -6.99 3.36 4.42
CA ILE A 30 -6.99 2.79 3.07
C ILE A 30 -6.39 1.38 3.05
N ILE A 31 -5.31 1.12 3.80
CA ILE A 31 -4.78 -0.26 3.93
C ILE A 31 -5.85 -1.20 4.46
N PHE A 32 -6.51 -0.83 5.55
CA PHE A 32 -7.56 -1.65 6.18
C PHE A 32 -8.77 -1.88 5.27
N GLU A 33 -9.22 -0.85 4.56
CA GLU A 33 -10.32 -0.96 3.59
C GLU A 33 -9.93 -1.85 2.41
N THR A 34 -8.70 -1.73 1.93
CA THR A 34 -8.19 -2.59 0.85
C THR A 34 -8.17 -4.04 1.29
N GLU A 35 -7.58 -4.36 2.45
CA GLU A 35 -7.49 -5.74 2.95
C GLU A 35 -8.86 -6.43 3.08
N LYS A 36 -9.92 -5.68 3.42
CA LYS A 36 -11.29 -6.19 3.52
C LYS A 36 -11.95 -6.50 2.18
N LEU A 37 -11.53 -5.81 1.12
CA LEU A 37 -12.13 -5.89 -0.21
C LEU A 37 -11.42 -6.88 -1.11
N ILE A 38 -10.26 -7.41 -0.69
CA ILE A 38 -9.54 -8.44 -1.43
C ILE A 38 -10.42 -9.70 -1.45
N PRO A 39 -11.03 -10.06 -2.60
CA PRO A 39 -11.91 -11.21 -2.66
C PRO A 39 -11.07 -12.48 -2.54
N THR A 40 -11.62 -13.43 -1.79
CA THR A 40 -11.05 -14.77 -1.61
C THR A 40 -11.32 -15.64 -2.82
N ILE A 41 -10.48 -16.66 -3.08
CA ILE A 41 -10.65 -17.59 -4.22
C ILE A 41 -12.06 -18.19 -4.29
N ILE A 42 -12.65 -18.51 -3.12
CA ILE A 42 -13.99 -19.12 -3.01
C ILE A 42 -15.09 -18.18 -3.54
N GLU A 43 -14.93 -16.87 -3.38
CA GLU A 43 -15.91 -15.88 -3.85
C GLU A 43 -15.87 -15.70 -5.37
N VAL A 44 -14.83 -16.19 -6.04
CA VAL A 44 -14.54 -15.93 -7.45
C VAL A 44 -14.87 -17.13 -8.34
N GLU A 45 -14.76 -18.36 -7.82
CA GLU A 45 -15.12 -19.60 -8.54
C GLU A 45 -16.59 -19.64 -9.00
N GLY A 46 -17.48 -18.86 -8.37
CA GLY A 46 -18.90 -18.78 -8.75
C GLY A 46 -19.27 -17.68 -9.76
N VAL A 47 -18.37 -16.74 -10.08
CA VAL A 47 -18.71 -15.50 -10.80
C VAL A 47 -18.34 -15.57 -12.29
N PHE A 48 -17.21 -16.18 -12.63
CA PHE A 48 -16.72 -16.20 -14.01
C PHE A 48 -17.42 -17.22 -14.92
N ASP A 49 -18.12 -18.21 -14.35
CA ASP A 49 -18.78 -19.28 -15.10
C ASP A 49 -20.14 -18.88 -15.71
N LYS A 50 -20.69 -17.70 -15.36
CA LYS A 50 -22.06 -17.33 -15.79
C LYS A 50 -22.23 -16.01 -16.53
N ASN A 51 -21.29 -15.07 -16.51
CA ASN A 51 -21.34 -13.86 -17.37
C ASN A 51 -20.00 -13.12 -17.38
N VAL A 52 -19.27 -13.19 -18.49
CA VAL A 52 -17.96 -12.59 -18.72
C VAL A 52 -17.97 -11.03 -18.74
N GLN A 53 -19.14 -10.40 -18.62
CA GLN A 53 -19.28 -8.94 -18.85
C GLN A 53 -19.17 -8.04 -17.62
N THR A 54 -19.13 -8.59 -16.41
CA THR A 54 -19.07 -7.77 -15.18
C THR A 54 -17.84 -8.13 -14.37
N ILE A 55 -16.80 -7.30 -14.46
CA ILE A 55 -15.72 -7.27 -13.46
C ILE A 55 -16.37 -6.89 -12.12
N PRO A 56 -16.25 -7.72 -11.07
CA PRO A 56 -16.88 -7.42 -9.79
C PRO A 56 -16.39 -6.08 -9.21
N PHE A 57 -17.29 -5.33 -8.58
CA PHE A 57 -17.04 -3.99 -8.05
C PHE A 57 -15.82 -3.93 -7.11
N GLU A 58 -15.59 -5.02 -6.38
CA GLU A 58 -14.49 -5.22 -5.45
C GLU A 58 -13.12 -5.04 -6.13
N TYR A 59 -12.97 -5.51 -7.37
CA TYR A 59 -11.72 -5.35 -8.13
C TYR A 59 -11.43 -3.89 -8.46
N PHE A 60 -12.46 -3.12 -8.84
CA PHE A 60 -12.33 -1.69 -9.11
C PHE A 60 -11.96 -0.93 -7.84
N GLN A 61 -12.61 -1.25 -6.71
CA GLN A 61 -12.35 -0.57 -5.45
C GLN A 61 -10.95 -0.91 -4.92
N VAL A 62 -10.48 -2.15 -5.08
CA VAL A 62 -9.09 -2.51 -4.77
C VAL A 62 -8.12 -1.71 -5.65
N ALA A 63 -8.34 -1.64 -6.96
CA ALA A 63 -7.47 -0.87 -7.86
C ALA A 63 -7.43 0.62 -7.47
N GLU A 64 -8.57 1.22 -7.15
CA GLU A 64 -8.64 2.61 -6.71
C GLU A 64 -7.90 2.84 -5.38
N ASN A 65 -8.09 1.95 -4.40
CA ASN A 65 -7.40 2.07 -3.13
C ASN A 65 -5.87 1.93 -3.29
N LEU A 66 -5.40 1.00 -4.12
CA LEU A 66 -3.97 0.86 -4.44
C LEU A 66 -3.40 2.12 -5.08
N ARG A 67 -4.16 2.76 -5.99
CA ARG A 67 -3.79 4.04 -6.60
C ARG A 67 -3.72 5.17 -5.56
N GLN A 68 -4.64 5.21 -4.60
CA GLN A 68 -4.62 6.19 -3.51
C GLN A 68 -3.41 6.01 -2.59
N LEU A 69 -3.09 4.76 -2.21
CA LEU A 69 -1.86 4.45 -1.45
C LEU A 69 -0.62 4.94 -2.18
N ASP A 70 -0.54 4.71 -3.49
CA ASP A 70 0.55 5.17 -4.34
C ASP A 70 0.66 6.69 -4.41
N GLY A 71 -0.48 7.40 -4.43
CA GLY A 71 -0.57 8.85 -4.39
C GLY A 71 -0.05 9.43 -3.07
N LEU A 72 -0.53 8.89 -1.93
CA LEU A 72 -0.09 9.30 -0.60
C LEU A 72 1.41 9.03 -0.35
N ALA A 73 1.93 7.96 -0.94
CA ALA A 73 3.32 7.57 -0.79
C ALA A 73 4.29 8.22 -1.80
N LYS A 74 3.79 8.93 -2.83
CA LYS A 74 4.57 9.39 -3.99
C LYS A 74 5.88 10.10 -3.63
N ASP A 75 5.82 11.01 -2.67
CA ASP A 75 6.95 11.85 -2.27
C ASP A 75 7.49 11.49 -0.86
N ASN A 76 6.99 10.41 -0.27
CA ASN A 76 7.37 9.97 1.07
C ASN A 76 7.99 8.57 1.04
N LYS A 77 9.32 8.50 1.13
CA LYS A 77 10.09 7.24 1.09
C LYS A 77 9.67 6.23 2.16
N GLU A 78 9.27 6.70 3.35
CA GLU A 78 8.84 5.84 4.44
C GLU A 78 7.50 5.18 4.09
N LEU A 79 6.51 5.96 3.67
CA LEU A 79 5.22 5.45 3.20
C LEU A 79 5.38 4.55 1.98
N LEU A 80 6.27 4.91 1.05
CA LEU A 80 6.54 4.10 -0.12
C LEU A 80 7.13 2.73 0.25
N THR A 81 7.90 2.65 1.33
CA THR A 81 8.42 1.37 1.85
C THR A 81 7.29 0.53 2.43
N LYS A 82 6.32 1.15 3.10
CA LYS A 82 5.14 0.46 3.61
C LYS A 82 4.20 -0.02 2.50
N VAL A 83 3.97 0.82 1.48
CA VAL A 83 3.22 0.44 0.27
C VAL A 83 3.88 -0.75 -0.43
N MET A 84 5.21 -0.73 -0.58
CA MET A 84 5.93 -1.89 -1.13
C MET A 84 5.69 -3.15 -0.29
N ALA A 85 5.84 -3.08 1.03
CA ALA A 85 5.64 -4.23 1.91
C ALA A 85 4.19 -4.78 1.86
N PHE A 86 3.21 -3.89 1.79
CA PHE A 86 1.80 -4.25 1.65
C PHE A 86 1.53 -4.94 0.31
N ASN A 87 1.95 -4.32 -0.79
CA ASN A 87 1.71 -4.82 -2.15
C ASN A 87 2.42 -6.16 -2.40
N GLU A 88 3.62 -6.34 -1.86
CA GLU A 88 4.35 -7.61 -1.91
C GLU A 88 3.57 -8.73 -1.21
N ARG A 89 3.12 -8.49 0.03
CA ARG A 89 2.29 -9.44 0.78
C ARG A 89 0.99 -9.75 0.05
N CYS A 90 0.31 -8.73 -0.48
CA CYS A 90 -0.93 -8.91 -1.21
C CYS A 90 -0.73 -9.78 -2.47
N ALA A 91 0.31 -9.53 -3.25
CA ALA A 91 0.63 -10.32 -4.45
C ALA A 91 0.96 -11.79 -4.12
N LEU A 92 1.55 -12.06 -2.96
CA LEU A 92 1.89 -13.40 -2.50
C LEU A 92 0.74 -14.12 -1.78
N ASN A 93 -0.38 -13.45 -1.49
CA ASN A 93 -1.48 -14.06 -0.74
C ASN A 93 -2.24 -15.08 -1.59
N GLU A 94 -1.94 -16.37 -1.37
CA GLU A 94 -2.58 -17.48 -2.08
C GLU A 94 -4.09 -17.60 -1.82
N ARG A 95 -4.64 -16.93 -0.81
CA ARG A 95 -6.09 -16.93 -0.55
C ARG A 95 -6.84 -15.91 -1.41
N SER A 96 -6.13 -14.94 -1.96
CA SER A 96 -6.69 -13.88 -2.78
C SER A 96 -6.86 -14.31 -4.22
N SER A 97 -7.81 -13.70 -4.92
CA SER A 97 -7.96 -13.90 -6.34
C SER A 97 -6.71 -13.51 -7.13
N LYS A 98 -6.45 -14.23 -8.23
CA LYS A 98 -5.30 -14.00 -9.11
C LYS A 98 -5.24 -12.56 -9.65
N ILE A 99 -6.39 -11.97 -9.97
CA ILE A 99 -6.47 -10.60 -10.49
C ILE A 99 -6.03 -9.58 -9.44
N VAL A 100 -6.49 -9.70 -8.19
CA VAL A 100 -6.05 -8.78 -7.13
C VAL A 100 -4.56 -8.94 -6.83
N ARG A 101 -4.06 -10.17 -6.82
CA ARG A 101 -2.63 -10.43 -6.64
C ARG A 101 -1.80 -9.77 -7.75
N ALA A 102 -2.29 -9.79 -9.00
CA ALA A 102 -1.64 -9.14 -10.13
C ALA A 102 -1.68 -7.61 -10.01
N LEU A 103 -2.81 -7.01 -9.62
CA LEU A 103 -2.90 -5.57 -9.33
C LEU A 103 -1.88 -5.17 -8.27
N CYS A 104 -1.81 -5.90 -7.16
CA CYS A 104 -0.85 -5.66 -6.10
C CYS A 104 0.61 -5.77 -6.61
N LEU A 105 0.93 -6.76 -7.46
CA LEU A 105 2.26 -6.90 -8.06
C LEU A 105 2.61 -5.71 -8.97
N THR A 106 1.66 -5.22 -9.77
CA THR A 106 1.82 -4.01 -10.59
C THR A 106 2.18 -2.79 -9.73
N HIS A 107 1.42 -2.54 -8.66
CA HIS A 107 1.69 -1.43 -7.76
C HIS A 107 2.99 -1.61 -6.96
N TYR A 108 3.37 -2.84 -6.61
CA TYR A 108 4.70 -3.14 -6.04
C TYR A 108 5.84 -2.74 -6.98
N GLY A 109 5.75 -3.11 -8.27
CA GLY A 109 6.73 -2.74 -9.28
C GLY A 109 6.86 -1.23 -9.47
N ASN A 110 5.74 -0.52 -9.52
CA ASN A 110 5.72 0.95 -9.61
C ASN A 110 6.35 1.62 -8.40
N ALA A 111 6.09 1.13 -7.19
CA ALA A 111 6.70 1.64 -5.97
C ALA A 111 8.21 1.33 -5.92
N ALA A 112 8.63 0.13 -6.32
CA ALA A 112 10.04 -0.27 -6.41
C ALA A 112 10.83 0.60 -7.40
N LYS A 113 10.26 0.87 -8.59
CA LYS A 113 10.84 1.76 -9.60
C LYS A 113 11.08 3.17 -9.05
N ARG A 114 10.10 3.73 -8.34
CA ARG A 114 10.22 5.05 -7.67
C ARG A 114 11.33 5.07 -6.60
N GLN A 115 11.51 3.96 -5.88
CA GLN A 115 12.62 3.82 -4.92
C GLN A 115 13.97 3.41 -5.55
N LYS A 116 14.04 3.22 -6.87
CA LYS A 116 15.21 2.64 -7.55
C LYS A 116 15.63 1.28 -6.99
N LYS A 117 14.66 0.49 -6.52
CA LYS A 117 14.84 -0.89 -6.04
C LYS A 117 14.52 -1.87 -7.17
N LYS A 118 15.23 -2.99 -7.21
CA LYS A 118 14.91 -4.10 -8.10
C LYS A 118 13.80 -4.94 -7.48
N VAL A 119 12.84 -5.35 -8.31
CA VAL A 119 11.85 -6.37 -7.94
C VAL A 119 12.48 -7.73 -8.20
N ASP A 120 12.51 -8.56 -7.16
CA ASP A 120 12.73 -9.99 -7.36
C ASP A 120 11.43 -10.61 -7.88
N TRP A 121 11.35 -10.77 -9.20
CA TRP A 121 10.16 -11.29 -9.85
C TRP A 121 10.00 -12.79 -9.61
N GLU A 122 11.07 -13.54 -9.34
CA GLU A 122 11.03 -14.99 -9.23
C GLU A 122 10.23 -15.49 -8.02
N LYS A 123 10.05 -14.64 -7.00
CA LYS A 123 9.22 -14.97 -5.83
C LYS A 123 7.72 -15.01 -6.12
N PHE A 124 7.26 -14.45 -7.24
CA PHE A 124 5.84 -14.40 -7.57
C PHE A 124 5.43 -15.53 -8.53
N PRO A 125 4.24 -16.12 -8.35
CA PRO A 125 3.73 -17.13 -9.27
C PRO A 125 3.69 -16.65 -10.72
N ASN A 126 3.99 -17.56 -11.66
CA ASN A 126 4.06 -17.23 -13.09
C ASN A 126 2.76 -16.63 -13.61
N ASP A 127 1.64 -17.20 -13.19
CA ASP A 127 0.31 -16.80 -13.62
C ASP A 127 -0.03 -15.37 -13.14
N VAL A 128 0.41 -14.98 -11.92
CA VAL A 128 0.31 -13.61 -11.38
C VAL A 128 1.25 -12.65 -12.12
N LYS A 129 2.49 -13.08 -12.42
CA LYS A 129 3.45 -12.28 -13.20
C LYS A 129 2.91 -11.94 -14.59
N ASP A 130 2.38 -12.93 -15.29
CA ASP A 130 1.88 -12.77 -16.65
C ASP A 130 0.70 -11.79 -16.67
N LEU A 131 -0.20 -11.91 -15.70
CA LEU A 131 -1.34 -10.99 -15.57
C LEU A 131 -0.89 -9.56 -15.20
N ALA A 132 0.11 -9.40 -14.32
CA ALA A 132 0.64 -8.09 -13.97
C ALA A 132 1.32 -7.38 -15.15
N LYS A 133 1.99 -8.14 -16.04
CA LYS A 133 2.56 -7.59 -17.28
C LYS A 133 1.48 -7.08 -18.22
N LEU A 134 0.40 -7.83 -18.40
CA LEU A 134 -0.73 -7.40 -19.22
C LEU A 134 -1.35 -6.09 -18.70
N ILE A 135 -1.43 -5.91 -17.37
CA ILE A 135 -1.92 -4.67 -16.76
C ILE A 135 -0.96 -3.48 -16.98
N LEU A 136 0.34 -3.73 -17.15
CA LEU A 136 1.37 -2.70 -17.35
C LEU A 136 1.57 -2.30 -18.82
N GLU A 137 1.08 -3.10 -19.77
CA GLU A 137 1.23 -2.86 -21.21
C GLU A 137 0.12 -1.96 -21.80
N ASP A 138 -0.93 -1.66 -21.03
CA ASP A 138 -1.91 -0.57 -21.26
C ASP A 138 -1.47 0.76 -20.62
#